data_AF-A0A0Q7Q3Q0-F1
#
_entry.id   AF-A0A0Q7Q3Q0-F1
#
_cell.length_a   1.000
_cell.length_b   1.000
_cell.length_c   1.000
_cell.angle_alpha   90.00
_cell.angle_beta   90.00
_cell.angle_gamma   90.00
#
_symmetry.space_group_name_H-M   'P 1'
#
loop_
_entity.id
_entity.type
_entity.pdbx_description
1 polymer ?
#
loop_
_entity_poly.entity_id
_entity_poly.type
_entity_poly.pdbx_seq_one_letter_code
_entity_poly.pdbx_strand_id
1 'polypeptide(L)'
;MTLTAETPVPVATTRLRSRTRTSRIVQKACIWAGPVMGALFVLGFVVAGFFPPPSPDQSPAEVAAMIDADRTAIRIGIVICLASCTLLMPFFTAFTIQMLRIERSRPILAYTQLALGALATIEFVIPYVFMLVSTFRVGQDPAVTQALFDISWFFFLGVISTFVLQLAIFGVAVLIDARTEPIFPRWLGYLNLWLSLMFTPASFLVFFKTGPLAWNGAFVWWLPVTAFLVWFFPNFVCLLRAVDQDGEEPFALDEDLRSEVAELRRLVEALPAR
;
A
#
# COMPACT_ATOMS: atom_id res chain seq x y z
N MET A 1 44.74 26.13 36.78
CA MET A 1 44.64 26.01 35.31
C MET A 1 43.17 25.72 35.01
N THR A 2 42.46 26.76 34.58
CA THR A 2 41.00 26.84 34.51
C THR A 2 40.49 26.10 33.26
N LEU A 3 39.75 25.00 33.45
CA LEU A 3 39.04 24.29 32.40
C LEU A 3 37.92 25.18 31.86
N THR A 4 38.04 25.60 30.60
CA THR A 4 37.01 26.31 29.86
C THR A 4 35.81 25.40 29.64
N ALA A 5 34.64 25.82 30.09
CA ALA A 5 33.36 25.18 29.78
C ALA A 5 33.14 25.21 28.26
N GLU A 6 33.20 24.03 27.61
CA GLU A 6 32.71 23.87 26.25
C GLU A 6 31.21 24.19 26.22
N THR A 7 30.85 25.20 25.43
CA THR A 7 29.45 25.51 25.14
C THR A 7 28.86 24.40 24.25
N PRO A 8 27.60 23.98 24.45
CA PRO A 8 27.00 22.95 23.62
C PRO A 8 26.80 23.48 22.19
N VAL A 9 27.30 22.74 21.19
CA VAL A 9 27.29 23.09 19.75
C VAL A 9 25.85 23.29 19.22
N PRO A 10 25.41 24.53 18.90
CA PRO A 10 24.03 24.82 18.46
C PRO A 10 23.69 24.33 17.04
N VAL A 11 24.71 23.95 16.27
CA VAL A 11 24.58 23.59 14.85
C VAL A 11 24.04 22.17 14.66
N ALA A 12 24.37 21.23 15.56
CA ALA A 12 23.95 19.83 15.47
C ALA A 12 22.44 19.66 15.74
N THR A 13 21.92 20.35 16.74
CA THR A 13 20.49 20.35 17.11
C THR A 13 19.61 20.94 16.01
N THR A 14 20.09 21.98 15.33
CA THR A 14 19.38 22.61 14.20
C THR A 14 19.30 21.68 13.00
N ARG A 15 20.38 20.96 12.66
CA ARG A 15 20.39 19.98 11.56
C ARG A 15 19.54 18.74 11.85
N LEU A 16 19.54 18.25 13.09
CA LEU A 16 18.69 17.13 13.52
C LEU A 16 17.21 17.48 13.41
N ARG A 17 16.81 18.67 13.89
CA ARG A 17 15.44 19.19 13.79
C ARG A 17 14.98 19.41 12.34
N SER A 18 15.87 19.88 11.45
CA SER A 18 15.53 20.00 10.03
C SER A 18 15.35 18.64 9.36
N ARG A 19 16.15 17.62 9.73
CA ARG A 19 16.08 16.28 9.14
C ARG A 19 14.81 15.53 9.55
N THR A 20 14.39 15.65 10.81
CA THR A 20 13.12 15.06 11.30
C THR A 20 11.91 15.73 10.66
N ARG A 21 11.92 17.06 10.49
CA ARG A 21 10.85 17.78 9.79
C ARG A 21 10.71 17.36 8.33
N THR A 22 11.83 17.27 7.60
CA THR A 22 11.82 16.84 6.20
C THR A 22 11.35 15.38 6.06
N SER A 23 11.78 14.49 6.95
CA SER A 23 11.30 13.09 7.00
C SER A 23 9.78 13.01 7.16
N ARG A 24 9.21 13.80 8.09
CA ARG A 24 7.76 13.83 8.33
C ARG A 24 6.96 14.28 7.12
N ILE A 25 7.42 15.33 6.43
CA ILE A 25 6.74 15.85 5.23
C ILE A 25 6.73 14.78 4.12
N VAL A 26 7.85 14.10 3.91
CA VAL A 26 7.95 13.02 2.92
C VAL A 26 7.03 11.85 3.27
N GLN A 27 7.00 11.41 4.54
CA GLN A 27 6.09 10.35 4.98
C GLN A 27 4.61 10.74 4.76
N LYS A 28 4.20 11.97 5.09
CA LYS A 28 2.84 12.43 4.81
C LYS A 28 2.54 12.49 3.32
N ALA A 29 3.48 12.95 2.49
CA ALA A 29 3.32 12.94 1.04
C ALA A 29 3.11 11.51 0.50
N CYS A 30 3.87 10.54 1.02
CA CYS A 30 3.68 9.13 0.71
C CYS A 30 2.29 8.61 1.11
N ILE A 31 1.77 9.00 2.28
CA ILE A 31 0.42 8.64 2.71
C ILE A 31 -0.65 9.26 1.79
N TRP A 32 -0.47 10.52 1.39
CA TRP A 32 -1.37 11.22 0.45
C TRP A 32 -1.35 10.65 -0.97
N ALA A 33 -0.34 9.85 -1.34
CA ALA A 33 -0.36 9.11 -2.59
C ALA A 33 -1.55 8.13 -2.66
N GLY A 34 -2.01 7.59 -1.51
CA GLY A 34 -3.18 6.70 -1.45
C GLY A 34 -4.47 7.34 -1.95
N PRO A 35 -4.94 8.49 -1.40
CA PRO A 35 -6.13 9.16 -1.90
C PRO A 35 -6.04 9.61 -3.35
N VAL A 36 -4.87 10.10 -3.78
CA VAL A 36 -4.64 10.51 -5.18
C VAL A 36 -4.72 9.30 -6.10
N MET A 37 -4.11 8.18 -5.72
CA MET A 37 -4.22 6.91 -6.44
C MET A 37 -5.69 6.49 -6.57
N GLY A 38 -6.44 6.45 -5.46
CA GLY A 38 -7.84 6.04 -5.44
C GLY A 38 -8.73 6.93 -6.31
N ALA A 39 -8.52 8.24 -6.28
CA ALA A 39 -9.25 9.19 -7.12
C ALA A 39 -8.97 8.98 -8.61
N LEU A 40 -7.70 8.78 -9.00
CA LEU A 40 -7.31 8.50 -10.38
C LEU A 40 -7.85 7.15 -10.85
N PHE A 41 -7.80 6.12 -9.99
CA PHE A 41 -8.36 4.81 -10.27
C PHE A 41 -9.87 4.90 -10.57
N VAL A 42 -10.65 5.56 -9.70
CA VAL A 42 -12.10 5.74 -9.91
C VAL A 42 -12.36 6.54 -11.18
N LEU A 43 -11.63 7.63 -11.41
CA LEU A 43 -11.75 8.43 -12.62
C LEU A 43 -11.50 7.57 -13.87
N GLY A 44 -10.43 6.77 -13.88
CA GLY A 44 -10.08 5.92 -15.01
C GLY A 44 -11.14 4.85 -15.29
N PHE A 45 -11.67 4.19 -14.27
CA PHE A 45 -12.76 3.22 -14.42
C PHE A 45 -14.06 3.85 -14.92
N VAL A 46 -14.41 5.05 -14.45
CA VAL A 46 -15.58 5.79 -14.93
C VAL A 46 -15.42 6.19 -16.39
N VAL A 47 -14.24 6.72 -16.77
CA VAL A 47 -13.94 7.09 -18.16
C VAL A 47 -13.95 5.88 -19.08
N ALA A 48 -13.48 4.71 -18.60
CA ALA A 48 -13.50 3.47 -19.37
C ALA A 48 -14.89 2.81 -19.43
N GLY A 49 -15.87 3.27 -18.65
CA GLY A 49 -17.19 2.63 -18.58
C GLY A 49 -17.18 1.28 -17.85
N PHE A 50 -16.19 1.01 -17.00
CA PHE A 50 -16.04 -0.26 -16.27
C PHE A 50 -16.52 -0.19 -14.81
N PHE A 51 -17.34 0.80 -14.49
CA PHE A 51 -17.97 0.93 -13.17
C PHE A 51 -19.50 0.95 -13.31
N PRO A 52 -20.19 -0.20 -13.07
CA PRO A 52 -19.67 -1.51 -12.67
C PRO A 52 -18.97 -2.28 -13.82
N PRO A 53 -18.24 -3.38 -13.52
CA PRO A 53 -17.55 -4.19 -14.51
C PRO A 53 -18.50 -4.77 -15.56
N PRO A 54 -18.03 -4.94 -16.80
CA PRO A 54 -18.73 -5.71 -17.81
C PRO A 54 -19.00 -7.15 -17.35
N SER A 55 -19.96 -7.84 -17.98
CA SER A 55 -20.36 -9.18 -17.54
C SER A 55 -19.38 -10.26 -18.04
N PRO A 56 -18.99 -11.26 -17.21
CA PRO A 56 -18.17 -12.38 -17.67
C PRO A 56 -18.91 -13.35 -18.60
N ASP A 57 -20.23 -13.18 -18.75
CA ASP A 57 -21.06 -14.01 -19.63
C ASP A 57 -21.20 -13.43 -21.05
N GLN A 58 -20.54 -12.29 -21.34
CA GLN A 58 -20.53 -11.72 -22.69
C GLN A 58 -19.84 -12.68 -23.67
N SER A 59 -20.42 -12.80 -24.86
CA SER A 59 -19.81 -13.47 -25.99
C SER A 59 -18.61 -12.68 -26.53
N PRO A 60 -17.68 -13.32 -27.26
CA PRO A 60 -16.56 -12.62 -27.87
C PRO A 60 -16.99 -11.43 -28.74
N ALA A 61 -18.09 -11.57 -29.48
CA ALA A 61 -18.62 -10.52 -30.35
C ALA A 61 -19.14 -9.32 -29.55
N GLU A 62 -19.79 -9.55 -28.41
CA GLU A 62 -20.27 -8.48 -27.53
C GLU A 62 -19.13 -7.70 -26.88
N VAL A 63 -18.07 -8.40 -26.43
CA VAL A 63 -16.86 -7.76 -25.88
C VAL A 63 -16.19 -6.88 -26.95
N ALA A 64 -16.03 -7.41 -28.17
CA ALA A 64 -15.45 -6.67 -29.27
C ALA A 64 -16.28 -5.43 -29.64
N ALA A 65 -17.61 -5.57 -29.72
CA ALA A 65 -18.51 -4.46 -30.03
C ALA A 65 -18.48 -3.35 -28.95
N MET A 66 -18.46 -3.72 -27.67
CA MET A 66 -18.29 -2.77 -26.56
C MET A 66 -16.97 -2.00 -26.68
N ILE A 67 -15.86 -2.71 -26.96
CA ILE A 67 -14.55 -2.08 -27.13
C ILE A 67 -14.54 -1.16 -28.36
N ASP A 68 -15.15 -1.56 -29.48
CA ASP A 68 -15.18 -0.75 -30.70
C ASP A 68 -16.01 0.52 -30.54
N ALA A 69 -17.10 0.48 -29.75
CA ALA A 69 -17.95 1.64 -29.50
C ALA A 69 -17.20 2.76 -28.77
N ASP A 70 -16.42 2.42 -27.74
CA ASP A 70 -15.81 3.39 -26.82
C ASP A 70 -14.27 3.28 -26.71
N ARG A 71 -13.61 2.72 -27.75
CA ARG A 71 -12.17 2.38 -27.76
C ARG A 71 -11.27 3.47 -27.18
N THR A 72 -11.48 4.72 -27.59
CA THR A 72 -10.65 5.84 -27.16
C THR A 72 -10.85 6.14 -25.68
N ALA A 73 -12.10 6.15 -25.21
CA ALA A 73 -12.44 6.39 -23.81
C ALA A 73 -11.88 5.27 -22.91
N ILE A 74 -12.06 4.00 -23.30
CA ILE A 74 -11.48 2.85 -22.61
C ILE A 74 -9.97 3.01 -22.47
N ARG A 75 -9.25 3.28 -23.57
CA ARG A 75 -7.79 3.47 -23.52
C ARG A 75 -7.36 4.61 -22.60
N ILE A 76 -8.03 5.76 -22.66
CA ILE A 76 -7.71 6.91 -21.78
C ILE A 76 -7.93 6.51 -20.33
N GLY A 77 -9.07 5.90 -20.01
CA GLY A 77 -9.39 5.45 -18.66
C GLY A 77 -8.35 4.47 -18.12
N ILE A 78 -7.95 3.48 -18.92
CA ILE A 78 -6.94 2.49 -18.51
C ILE A 78 -5.54 3.08 -18.39
N VAL A 79 -5.15 4.06 -19.23
CA VAL A 79 -3.89 4.79 -19.07
C VAL A 79 -3.86 5.59 -17.76
N ILE A 80 -4.98 6.22 -17.37
CA ILE A 80 -5.10 6.91 -16.09
C ILE A 80 -4.93 5.91 -14.93
N CYS A 81 -5.61 4.77 -14.99
CA CYS A 81 -5.45 3.71 -13.99
C CYS A 81 -4.01 3.23 -13.90
N LEU A 82 -3.38 2.93 -15.04
CA LEU A 82 -1.98 2.49 -15.10
C LEU A 82 -1.00 3.51 -14.49
N ALA A 83 -1.19 4.80 -14.75
CA ALA A 83 -0.38 5.86 -14.14
C ALA A 83 -0.56 5.90 -12.62
N SER A 84 -1.78 5.69 -12.13
CA SER A 84 -2.11 5.66 -10.70
C SER A 84 -1.43 4.52 -9.93
N CYS A 85 -1.14 3.38 -10.57
CA CYS A 85 -0.51 2.22 -9.92
C CYS A 85 0.79 2.58 -9.20
N THR A 86 1.60 3.47 -9.78
CA THR A 86 2.90 3.87 -9.22
C THR A 86 2.78 4.55 -7.84
N LEU A 87 1.61 5.13 -7.54
CA LEU A 87 1.32 5.79 -6.27
C LEU A 87 1.00 4.79 -5.13
N LEU A 88 0.77 3.51 -5.43
CA LEU A 88 0.63 2.48 -4.41
C LEU A 88 1.92 2.27 -3.61
N MET A 89 3.07 2.27 -4.30
CA MET A 89 4.35 2.01 -3.66
C MET A 89 4.69 3.00 -2.53
N PRO A 90 4.61 4.34 -2.73
CA PRO A 90 4.81 5.27 -1.62
C PRO A 90 3.77 5.08 -0.52
N PHE A 91 2.50 4.80 -0.86
CA PHE A 91 1.47 4.55 0.14
C PHE A 91 1.76 3.32 1.01
N PHE A 92 2.09 2.18 0.41
CA PHE A 92 2.45 0.96 1.14
C PHE A 92 3.76 1.10 1.92
N THR A 93 4.71 1.87 1.41
CA THR A 93 5.94 2.19 2.14
C THR A 93 5.64 2.87 3.48
N ALA A 94 4.58 3.69 3.55
CA ALA A 94 4.17 4.30 4.82
C ALA A 94 3.79 3.25 5.87
N PHE A 95 3.11 2.16 5.50
CA PHE A 95 2.84 1.04 6.40
C PHE A 95 4.13 0.36 6.86
N THR A 96 5.04 0.06 5.93
CA THR A 96 6.35 -0.54 6.22
C THR A 96 7.13 0.28 7.24
N ILE A 97 7.22 1.61 7.07
CA ILE A 97 7.94 2.48 8.01
C ILE A 97 7.35 2.39 9.42
N GLN A 98 6.02 2.36 9.55
CA GLN A 98 5.41 2.21 10.87
C GLN A 98 5.63 0.80 11.45
N MET A 99 5.62 -0.24 10.64
CA MET A 99 5.95 -1.61 11.09
C MET A 99 7.41 -1.76 11.52
N LEU A 100 8.35 -1.08 10.87
CA LEU A 100 9.76 -1.04 11.30
C LEU A 100 9.90 -0.46 12.71
N ARG A 101 9.09 0.56 13.05
CA ARG A 101 9.05 1.13 14.40
C ARG A 101 8.51 0.12 15.43
N ILE A 102 7.59 -0.75 15.03
CA ILE A 102 7.04 -1.82 15.89
C ILE A 102 8.11 -2.91 16.13
N GLU A 103 8.66 -3.51 15.07
CA GLU A 103 9.50 -4.72 15.18
C GLU A 103 10.97 -4.45 15.54
N ARG A 104 11.47 -3.24 15.32
CA ARG A 104 12.84 -2.80 15.65
C ARG A 104 13.93 -3.68 15.00
N SER A 105 14.63 -4.50 15.79
CA SER A 105 15.92 -5.10 15.40
C SER A 105 15.83 -6.23 14.37
N ARG A 106 14.68 -6.90 14.24
CA ARG A 106 14.46 -8.01 13.28
C ARG A 106 13.11 -7.89 12.58
N PRO A 107 12.92 -6.92 11.68
CA PRO A 107 11.61 -6.54 11.20
C PRO A 107 11.15 -7.37 9.99
N ILE A 108 10.88 -8.64 10.25
CA ILE A 108 10.50 -9.61 9.20
C ILE A 108 9.14 -9.24 8.60
N LEU A 109 8.16 -8.84 9.42
CA LEU A 109 6.82 -8.48 8.93
C LEU A 109 6.87 -7.19 8.09
N ALA A 110 7.67 -6.20 8.49
CA ALA A 110 7.80 -4.94 7.76
C ALA A 110 8.43 -5.14 6.38
N TYR A 111 9.48 -5.95 6.27
CA TYR A 111 10.07 -6.28 4.96
C TYR A 111 9.16 -7.16 4.11
N THR A 112 8.41 -8.07 4.74
CA THR A 112 7.38 -8.86 4.04
C THR A 112 6.28 -7.92 3.50
N GLN A 113 5.83 -6.93 4.29
CA GLN A 113 4.89 -5.90 3.87
C GLN A 113 5.40 -5.10 2.67
N LEU A 114 6.67 -4.72 2.70
CA LEU A 114 7.29 -3.98 1.59
C LEU A 114 7.33 -4.81 0.31
N ALA A 115 7.74 -6.07 0.41
CA ALA A 115 7.80 -6.99 -0.73
C ALA A 115 6.40 -7.25 -1.31
N LEU A 116 5.39 -7.47 -0.46
CA LEU A 116 4.00 -7.61 -0.89
C LEU A 116 3.45 -6.32 -1.48
N GLY A 117 3.84 -5.14 -0.99
CA GLY A 117 3.44 -3.85 -1.55
C GLY A 117 4.00 -3.62 -2.96
N ALA A 118 5.26 -4.02 -3.18
CA ALA A 118 5.87 -4.01 -4.50
C ALA A 118 5.18 -5.00 -5.45
N LEU A 119 4.90 -6.22 -4.98
CA LEU A 119 4.18 -7.22 -5.74
C LEU A 119 2.77 -6.75 -6.12
N ALA A 120 2.00 -6.22 -5.16
CA ALA A 120 0.67 -5.67 -5.38
C ALA A 120 0.66 -4.53 -6.43
N THR A 121 1.70 -3.70 -6.43
CA THR A 121 1.84 -2.64 -7.45
C THR A 121 1.96 -3.24 -8.85
N ILE A 122 2.75 -4.31 -9.01
CA ILE A 122 2.92 -5.02 -10.27
C ILE A 122 1.63 -5.74 -10.67
N GLU A 123 0.93 -6.36 -9.72
CA GLU A 123 -0.34 -7.05 -9.91
C GLU A 123 -1.44 -6.13 -10.45
N PHE A 124 -1.39 -4.83 -10.16
CA PHE A 124 -2.28 -3.85 -10.80
C PHE A 124 -1.77 -3.35 -12.15
N VAL A 125 -0.46 -3.30 -12.40
CA VAL A 125 0.10 -2.86 -13.70
C VAL A 125 -0.21 -3.88 -14.80
N ILE A 126 0.03 -5.17 -14.54
CA ILE A 126 -0.14 -6.26 -15.51
C ILE A 126 -1.54 -6.29 -16.17
N PRO A 127 -2.66 -6.30 -15.43
CA PRO A 127 -3.99 -6.38 -16.03
C PRO A 127 -4.28 -5.20 -16.96
N TYR A 128 -3.85 -3.98 -16.61
CA TYR A 128 -4.05 -2.82 -17.48
C TYR A 128 -3.26 -2.93 -18.79
N VAL A 129 -2.09 -3.56 -18.79
CA VAL A 129 -1.37 -3.84 -20.04
C VAL A 129 -2.19 -4.79 -20.91
N PHE A 130 -2.69 -5.89 -20.37
CA PHE A 130 -3.55 -6.82 -21.13
C PHE A 130 -4.84 -6.15 -21.64
N MET A 131 -5.47 -5.32 -20.81
CA MET A 131 -6.67 -4.57 -21.18
C MET A 131 -6.37 -3.53 -22.29
N LEU A 132 -5.21 -2.88 -22.28
CA LEU A 132 -4.81 -2.00 -23.38
C LEU A 132 -4.56 -2.80 -24.67
N VAL A 133 -3.91 -3.96 -24.56
CA VAL A 133 -3.62 -4.83 -25.71
C VAL A 133 -4.92 -5.36 -26.34
N SER A 134 -5.93 -5.72 -25.54
CA SER A 134 -7.24 -6.15 -26.07
C SER A 134 -7.92 -5.06 -26.91
N THR A 135 -7.66 -3.78 -26.61
CA THR A 135 -8.20 -2.66 -27.39
C THR A 135 -7.31 -2.24 -28.56
N PHE A 136 -6.06 -2.71 -28.66
CA PHE A 136 -5.00 -2.07 -29.45
C PHE A 136 -5.23 -2.13 -30.97
N ARG A 137 -5.73 -3.26 -31.49
CA ARG A 137 -5.95 -3.48 -32.93
C ARG A 137 -7.42 -3.31 -33.29
N VAL A 138 -7.68 -2.56 -34.36
CA VAL A 138 -8.99 -2.50 -35.01
C VAL A 138 -9.18 -3.80 -35.81
N GLY A 139 -10.36 -4.41 -35.72
CA GLY A 139 -10.67 -5.64 -36.46
C GLY A 139 -9.91 -6.89 -35.99
N GLN A 140 -9.40 -6.89 -34.76
CA GLN A 140 -8.85 -8.10 -34.14
C GLN A 140 -9.93 -9.17 -34.00
N ASP A 141 -9.55 -10.45 -34.15
CA ASP A 141 -10.45 -11.57 -33.91
C ASP A 141 -11.15 -11.42 -32.54
N PRO A 142 -12.50 -11.42 -32.49
CA PRO A 142 -13.24 -11.30 -31.25
C PRO A 142 -12.83 -12.31 -30.16
N ALA A 143 -12.47 -13.54 -30.54
CA ALA A 143 -12.05 -14.57 -29.58
C ALA A 143 -10.71 -14.21 -28.90
N VAL A 144 -9.77 -13.64 -29.66
CA VAL A 144 -8.48 -13.16 -29.13
C VAL A 144 -8.69 -11.94 -28.23
N THR A 145 -9.57 -11.02 -28.65
CA THR A 145 -9.95 -9.84 -27.86
C THR A 145 -10.55 -10.24 -26.51
N GLN A 146 -11.48 -11.20 -26.50
CA GLN A 146 -12.05 -11.73 -25.26
C GLN A 146 -10.99 -12.39 -24.39
N ALA A 147 -10.14 -13.26 -24.93
CA ALA A 147 -9.10 -13.91 -24.13
C ALA A 147 -8.16 -12.90 -23.43
N LEU A 148 -7.78 -11.81 -24.13
CA LEU A 148 -6.96 -10.72 -23.58
C LEU A 148 -7.72 -9.85 -22.57
N PHE A 149 -9.03 -9.69 -22.76
CA PHE A 149 -9.88 -8.97 -21.83
C PHE A 149 -10.12 -9.79 -20.56
N ASP A 150 -10.44 -11.06 -20.68
CA ASP A 150 -10.67 -11.96 -19.56
C ASP A 150 -9.40 -12.12 -18.71
N ILE A 151 -8.23 -12.35 -19.32
CA ILE A 151 -6.97 -12.43 -18.57
C ILE A 151 -6.70 -11.14 -17.77
N SER A 152 -7.09 -9.97 -18.30
CA SER A 152 -6.96 -8.71 -17.56
C SER A 152 -7.86 -8.68 -16.32
N TRP A 153 -9.12 -9.11 -16.41
CA TRP A 153 -10.02 -9.19 -15.26
C TRP A 153 -9.59 -10.25 -14.25
N PHE A 154 -9.06 -11.38 -14.71
CA PHE A 154 -8.52 -12.43 -13.84
C PHE A 154 -7.27 -11.97 -13.09
N PHE A 155 -6.37 -11.20 -13.71
CA PHE A 155 -5.27 -10.59 -12.96
C PHE A 155 -5.78 -9.52 -11.98
N PHE A 156 -6.74 -8.69 -12.42
CA PHE A 156 -7.25 -7.59 -11.61
C PHE A 156 -8.02 -8.06 -10.36
N LEU A 157 -8.85 -9.10 -10.49
CA LEU A 157 -9.71 -9.60 -9.41
C LEU A 157 -9.26 -10.93 -8.82
N GLY A 158 -8.48 -11.74 -9.54
CA GLY A 158 -8.12 -13.09 -9.11
C GLY A 158 -6.87 -13.19 -8.25
N VAL A 159 -6.01 -12.17 -8.23
CA VAL A 159 -4.76 -12.18 -7.46
C VAL A 159 -4.97 -11.56 -6.08
N ILE A 160 -5.79 -12.22 -5.26
CA ILE A 160 -6.22 -11.70 -3.95
C ILE A 160 -5.29 -12.13 -2.81
N SER A 161 -4.57 -13.23 -2.97
CA SER A 161 -3.72 -13.81 -1.91
C SER A 161 -2.67 -12.83 -1.39
N THR A 162 -2.07 -12.03 -2.27
CA THR A 162 -1.11 -10.98 -1.91
C THR A 162 -1.72 -9.94 -0.98
N PHE A 163 -2.92 -9.44 -1.29
CA PHE A 163 -3.66 -8.50 -0.45
C PHE A 163 -4.09 -9.11 0.88
N VAL A 164 -4.61 -10.34 0.86
CA VAL A 164 -5.02 -11.05 2.08
C VAL A 164 -3.84 -11.19 3.03
N LEU A 165 -2.68 -11.62 2.53
CA LEU A 165 -1.47 -11.75 3.35
C LEU A 165 -1.00 -10.39 3.85
N GLN A 166 -1.01 -9.35 3.01
CA GLN A 166 -0.61 -8.00 3.39
C GLN A 166 -1.48 -7.43 4.53
N LEU A 167 -2.80 -7.60 4.45
CA LEU A 167 -3.74 -7.23 5.51
C LEU A 167 -3.47 -8.03 6.79
N ALA A 168 -3.24 -9.34 6.65
CA ALA A 168 -3.02 -10.22 7.79
C ALA A 168 -1.73 -9.86 8.54
N ILE A 169 -0.60 -9.68 7.83
CA ILE A 169 0.67 -9.34 8.49
C ILE A 169 0.65 -7.96 9.11
N PHE A 170 -0.01 -6.98 8.49
CA PHE A 170 -0.18 -5.66 9.10
C PHE A 170 -1.04 -5.76 10.37
N GLY A 171 -2.13 -6.53 10.31
CA GLY A 171 -2.98 -6.79 11.47
C GLY A 171 -2.23 -7.45 12.63
N VAL A 172 -1.41 -8.47 12.34
CA VAL A 172 -0.54 -9.12 13.33
C VAL A 172 0.48 -8.13 13.89
N ALA A 173 1.15 -7.35 13.04
CA ALA A 173 2.14 -6.36 13.46
C ALA A 173 1.54 -5.34 14.45
N VAL A 174 0.32 -4.87 14.20
CA VAL A 174 -0.40 -3.99 15.14
C VAL A 174 -0.67 -4.66 16.49
N LEU A 175 -1.00 -5.95 16.50
CA LEU A 175 -1.36 -6.67 17.73
C LEU A 175 -0.15 -7.13 18.57
N ILE A 176 1.00 -7.34 17.94
CA ILE A 176 2.25 -7.68 18.65
C ILE A 176 2.95 -6.44 19.24
N ASP A 177 2.52 -5.22 18.89
CA ASP A 177 3.06 -3.99 19.47
C ASP A 177 2.86 -4.00 21.00
N ALA A 178 3.98 -4.12 21.71
CA ALA A 178 4.07 -4.25 23.16
C ALA A 178 4.46 -2.95 23.87
N ARG A 179 4.49 -1.81 23.14
CA ARG A 179 4.71 -0.48 23.72
C ARG A 179 3.62 -0.15 24.73
N THR A 180 3.95 0.65 25.74
CA THR A 180 2.98 1.23 26.69
C THR A 180 1.93 2.07 25.97
N GLU A 181 2.38 2.80 24.94
CA GLU A 181 1.54 3.51 23.98
C GLU A 181 1.78 2.90 22.59
N PRO A 182 0.90 1.99 22.13
CA PRO A 182 1.01 1.38 20.80
C PRO A 182 0.93 2.42 19.69
N ILE A 183 1.70 2.22 18.61
CA ILE A 183 1.70 3.13 17.44
C ILE A 183 0.31 3.18 16.80
N PHE A 184 -0.35 2.03 16.75
CA PHE A 184 -1.70 1.88 16.22
C PHE A 184 -2.64 1.31 17.28
N PRO A 185 -3.92 1.73 17.30
CA PRO A 185 -4.88 1.16 18.22
C PRO A 185 -5.17 -0.30 17.85
N ARG A 186 -5.34 -1.18 18.87
CA ARG A 186 -5.49 -2.63 18.67
C ARG A 186 -6.68 -3.01 17.78
N TRP A 187 -7.77 -2.22 17.81
CA TRP A 187 -8.93 -2.45 16.93
C TRP A 187 -8.58 -2.38 15.45
N LEU A 188 -7.58 -1.58 15.06
CA LEU A 188 -7.12 -1.50 13.67
C LEU A 188 -6.49 -2.82 13.23
N GLY A 189 -5.79 -3.50 14.14
CA GLY A 189 -5.24 -4.83 13.92
C GLY A 189 -6.31 -5.88 13.68
N TYR A 190 -7.32 -5.94 14.56
CA TYR A 190 -8.47 -6.83 14.38
C TYR A 190 -9.27 -6.52 13.12
N LEU A 191 -9.44 -5.24 12.77
CA LEU A 191 -10.10 -4.82 11.55
C LEU A 191 -9.37 -5.36 10.31
N ASN A 192 -8.05 -5.21 10.23
CA ASN A 192 -7.28 -5.71 9.08
C ASN A 192 -7.31 -7.24 8.98
N LEU A 193 -7.28 -7.98 10.10
CA LEU A 193 -7.45 -9.43 10.11
C LEU A 193 -8.86 -9.86 9.68
N TRP A 194 -9.90 -9.12 10.07
CA TRP A 194 -11.25 -9.40 9.61
C TRP A 194 -11.40 -9.13 8.11
N LEU A 195 -10.85 -8.02 7.63
CA LEU A 195 -10.87 -7.66 6.22
C LEU A 195 -10.13 -8.68 5.35
N SER A 196 -9.00 -9.23 5.80
CA SER A 196 -8.28 -10.27 5.05
C SER A 196 -9.16 -11.48 4.76
N LEU A 197 -10.03 -11.88 5.71
CA LEU A 197 -11.02 -12.92 5.49
C LEU A 197 -12.11 -12.50 4.49
N MET A 198 -12.56 -11.24 4.55
CA MET A 198 -13.61 -10.71 3.65
C MET A 198 -13.19 -10.62 2.18
N PHE A 199 -11.90 -10.55 1.86
CA PHE A 199 -11.42 -10.58 0.48
C PHE A 199 -11.39 -12.00 -0.11
N THR A 200 -11.33 -13.05 0.71
CA THR A 200 -11.19 -14.45 0.28
C THR A 200 -12.26 -14.94 -0.71
N PRO A 201 -13.55 -14.56 -0.60
CA PRO A 201 -14.59 -15.00 -1.54
C PRO A 201 -14.32 -14.62 -3.00
N ALA A 202 -13.57 -13.56 -3.25
CA ALA A 202 -13.29 -13.13 -4.61
C ALA A 202 -12.37 -14.12 -5.36
N SER A 203 -11.62 -14.98 -4.66
CA SER A 203 -10.80 -16.05 -5.26
C SER A 203 -11.64 -17.11 -6.01
N PHE A 204 -12.95 -17.17 -5.74
CA PHE A 204 -13.86 -18.10 -6.38
C PHE A 204 -14.39 -17.61 -7.75
N LEU A 205 -13.97 -16.43 -8.23
CA LEU A 205 -14.45 -15.89 -9.52
C LEU A 205 -14.27 -16.87 -10.69
N VAL A 206 -13.25 -17.73 -10.61
CA VAL A 206 -12.87 -18.66 -11.67
C VAL A 206 -13.95 -19.71 -11.96
N PHE A 207 -14.87 -19.94 -11.02
CA PHE A 207 -15.90 -20.98 -11.11
C PHE A 207 -17.25 -20.47 -11.64
N PHE A 208 -17.45 -19.15 -11.74
CA PHE A 208 -18.76 -18.57 -12.01
C PHE A 208 -18.71 -17.45 -13.06
N LYS A 209 -19.55 -17.58 -14.09
CA LYS A 209 -19.78 -16.52 -15.11
C LYS A 209 -21.04 -15.69 -14.84
N THR A 210 -21.93 -16.20 -13.99
CA THR A 210 -23.21 -15.55 -13.64
C THR A 210 -23.49 -15.67 -12.14
N GLY A 211 -24.31 -14.77 -11.61
CA GLY A 211 -24.73 -14.80 -10.21
C GLY A 211 -23.80 -14.04 -9.26
N PRO A 212 -23.97 -14.18 -7.94
CA PRO A 212 -23.31 -13.32 -6.96
C PRO A 212 -21.79 -13.56 -6.82
N LEU A 213 -21.29 -14.69 -7.32
CA LEU A 213 -19.87 -15.06 -7.35
C LEU A 213 -19.20 -14.86 -8.73
N ALA A 214 -19.94 -14.34 -9.73
CA ALA A 214 -19.33 -13.85 -10.95
C ALA A 214 -18.49 -12.59 -10.68
N TRP A 215 -17.55 -12.24 -11.57
CA TRP A 215 -16.63 -11.12 -11.32
C TRP A 215 -17.32 -9.76 -11.15
N ASN A 216 -18.53 -9.59 -11.70
CA ASN A 216 -19.36 -8.38 -11.59
C ASN A 216 -20.44 -8.53 -10.50
N GLY A 217 -20.42 -9.65 -9.77
CA GLY A 217 -21.38 -10.00 -8.73
C GLY A 217 -21.06 -9.39 -7.37
N ALA A 218 -21.96 -9.61 -6.42
CA ALA A 218 -21.88 -9.05 -5.06
C ALA A 218 -20.59 -9.40 -4.31
N PHE A 219 -20.14 -10.65 -4.39
CA PHE A 219 -19.00 -11.13 -3.58
C PHE A 219 -17.64 -10.89 -4.22
N VAL A 220 -17.56 -10.77 -5.55
CA VAL A 220 -16.28 -10.55 -6.25
C VAL A 220 -16.04 -9.08 -6.56
N TRP A 221 -17.10 -8.28 -6.78
CA TRP A 221 -16.96 -6.85 -7.02
C TRP A 221 -17.29 -6.02 -5.78
N TRP A 222 -18.54 -6.06 -5.34
CA TRP A 222 -19.04 -5.10 -4.35
C TRP A 222 -18.47 -5.31 -2.95
N LEU A 223 -18.27 -6.56 -2.53
CA LEU A 223 -17.66 -6.88 -1.25
C LEU A 223 -16.20 -6.38 -1.19
N PRO A 224 -15.29 -6.69 -2.14
CA PRO A 224 -13.94 -6.11 -2.17
C PRO A 224 -13.91 -4.59 -2.25
N VAL A 225 -14.77 -3.96 -3.05
CA VAL A 225 -14.87 -2.48 -3.12
C VAL A 225 -15.23 -1.89 -1.76
N THR A 226 -16.23 -2.46 -1.08
CA THR A 226 -16.66 -2.00 0.24
C THR A 226 -15.59 -2.26 1.30
N ALA A 227 -15.00 -3.46 1.29
CA ALA A 227 -13.91 -3.84 2.18
C ALA A 227 -12.70 -2.92 2.00
N PHE A 228 -12.37 -2.53 0.77
CA PHE A 228 -11.31 -1.56 0.49
C PHE A 228 -11.61 -0.19 1.09
N LEU A 229 -12.84 0.32 0.99
CA LEU A 229 -13.19 1.61 1.60
C LEU A 229 -13.10 1.55 3.13
N VAL A 230 -13.64 0.48 3.73
CA VAL A 230 -13.58 0.23 5.18
C VAL A 230 -12.13 0.04 5.66
N TRP A 231 -11.26 -0.51 4.81
CA TRP A 231 -9.83 -0.59 5.08
C TRP A 231 -9.16 0.79 4.97
N PHE A 232 -9.43 1.51 3.88
CA PHE A 232 -8.67 2.69 3.48
C PHE A 232 -8.80 3.83 4.49
N PHE A 233 -10.02 4.21 4.89
CA PHE A 233 -10.22 5.39 5.75
C PHE A 233 -9.57 5.22 7.15
N PRO A 234 -9.81 4.14 7.91
CA PRO A 234 -9.14 3.88 9.18
C PRO A 234 -7.62 3.88 9.07
N ASN A 235 -7.07 3.12 8.12
CA ASN A 235 -5.63 2.98 7.98
C ASN A 235 -4.97 4.31 7.56
N PHE A 236 -5.58 5.05 6.64
CA PHE A 236 -5.11 6.38 6.22
C PHE A 236 -5.03 7.35 7.40
N VAL A 237 -6.11 7.47 8.19
CA VAL A 237 -6.14 8.37 9.34
C VAL A 237 -5.14 7.95 10.42
N CYS A 238 -5.06 6.64 10.71
CA CYS A 238 -4.11 6.11 11.69
C CYS A 238 -2.65 6.28 11.24
N LEU A 239 -2.34 6.13 9.95
CA LEU A 239 -1.01 6.40 9.41
C LEU A 239 -0.61 7.87 9.58
N LEU A 240 -1.51 8.81 9.27
CA LEU A 240 -1.23 10.24 9.46
C LEU A 240 -0.95 10.56 10.94
N ARG A 241 -1.73 9.99 11.86
CA ARG A 241 -1.51 10.14 13.31
C ARG A 241 -0.18 9.55 13.76
N ALA A 242 0.16 8.35 13.29
CA ALA A 242 1.42 7.69 13.64
C ALA A 242 2.65 8.51 13.21
N VAL A 243 2.56 9.20 12.06
CA VAL A 243 3.61 10.11 11.57
C VAL A 243 3.74 11.38 12.41
N ASP A 244 2.64 11.88 12.96
CA ASP A 244 2.69 13.04 13.86
C ASP A 244 3.31 12.70 15.22
N GLN A 245 3.08 11.48 15.72
CA GLN A 245 3.70 10.95 16.94
C GLN A 245 5.20 10.64 16.76
N ASP A 246 5.65 10.29 15.55
CA ASP A 246 7.04 9.90 15.26
C ASP A 246 8.09 11.00 15.53
N GLY A 247 7.70 12.27 15.49
CA GLY A 247 8.64 13.36 15.85
C GLY A 247 8.51 13.87 17.28
N GLU A 248 7.62 13.26 18.08
CA GLU A 248 7.48 13.53 19.51
C GLU A 248 8.22 12.50 20.36
N GLU A 249 8.40 11.26 19.87
CA GLU A 249 9.24 10.26 20.54
C GLU A 249 10.71 10.73 20.53
N PRO A 250 11.36 10.92 21.70
CA PRO A 250 12.81 10.98 21.77
C PRO A 250 13.33 9.71 21.11
N PHE A 251 14.21 9.84 20.13
CA PHE A 251 14.76 8.70 19.42
C PHE A 251 15.36 7.77 20.49
N ALA A 252 14.78 6.59 20.73
CA ALA A 252 15.24 5.71 21.82
C ALA A 252 16.69 5.27 21.63
N LEU A 253 17.11 5.18 20.37
CA LEU A 253 18.51 5.05 19.96
C LEU A 253 19.36 6.25 20.40
N ASP A 254 18.84 7.47 20.54
CA ASP A 254 19.60 8.61 21.04
C ASP A 254 19.81 8.53 22.56
N GLU A 255 18.90 7.92 23.34
CA GLU A 255 19.15 7.60 24.74
C GLU A 255 20.11 6.42 24.91
N ASP A 256 19.88 5.34 24.17
CA ASP A 256 20.68 4.11 24.24
C ASP A 256 22.10 4.36 23.72
N LEU A 257 22.25 5.10 22.61
CA LEU A 257 23.53 5.53 22.08
C LEU A 257 24.18 6.60 22.96
N ARG A 258 23.41 7.43 23.67
CA ARG A 258 23.99 8.33 24.69
C ARG A 258 24.51 7.54 25.87
N SER A 259 23.82 6.49 26.33
CA SER A 259 24.33 5.61 27.38
C SER A 259 25.55 4.82 26.90
N GLU A 260 25.53 4.32 25.68
CA GLU A 260 26.63 3.56 25.08
C GLU A 260 27.85 4.48 24.83
N VAL A 261 27.64 5.71 24.34
CA VAL A 261 28.69 6.73 24.22
C VAL A 261 29.20 7.17 25.59
N ALA A 262 28.33 7.29 26.60
CA ALA A 262 28.75 7.63 27.97
C ALA A 262 29.57 6.49 28.59
N GLU A 263 29.17 5.24 28.36
CA GLU A 263 29.91 4.06 28.79
C GLU A 263 31.26 3.96 28.08
N LEU A 264 31.28 4.11 26.75
CA LEU A 264 32.52 4.15 25.96
C LEU A 264 33.44 5.28 26.39
N ARG A 265 32.91 6.49 26.68
CA ARG A 265 33.69 7.60 27.24
C ARG A 265 34.32 7.22 28.59
N ARG A 266 33.55 6.62 29.50
CA ARG A 266 34.08 6.14 30.78
C ARG A 266 35.18 5.09 30.59
N LEU A 267 34.99 4.16 29.65
CA LEU A 267 35.98 3.13 29.34
C LEU A 267 37.26 3.74 28.76
N VAL A 268 37.15 4.74 27.89
CA VAL A 268 38.30 5.46 27.32
C VAL A 268 39.05 6.27 28.39
N GLU A 269 38.33 6.97 29.27
CA GLU A 269 38.93 7.74 30.38
C GLU A 269 39.62 6.85 31.43
N ALA A 270 39.16 5.60 31.59
CA ALA A 270 39.78 4.62 32.48
C ALA A 270 41.03 3.94 31.88
N LEU A 271 41.36 4.17 30.61
CA LEU A 271 42.58 3.64 30.02
C LEU A 271 43.81 4.41 30.57
N PRO A 272 44.84 3.73 31.09
CA PRO A 272 46.04 4.40 31.54
C PRO A 272 46.72 5.11 30.36
N ALA A 273 47.05 6.39 30.55
CA ALA A 273 47.80 7.16 29.57
C ALA A 273 49.13 6.43 29.27
N ARG A 274 49.27 5.95 28.03
CA ARG A 274 50.54 5.46 27.49
C ARG A 274 51.36 6.62 26.96
#